data_AF-A0A7J4L7W0-F1
#
_entry.id   AF-A0A7J4L7W0-F1
#
_cell.length_a   1.000
_cell.length_b   1.000
_cell.length_c   1.000
_cell.angle_alpha   90.00
_cell.angle_beta   90.00
_cell.angle_gamma   90.00
#
_symmetry.space_group_name_H-M   'P 1'
#
loop_
_entity.id
_entity.type
_entity.pdbx_description
1 polymer ?
#
loop_
_entity_poly.entity_id
_entity_poly.type
_entity_poly.pdbx_seq_one_letter_code
_entity_poly.pdbx_strand_id
1 'polypeptide(L)'
;MPVLFKTKCSRCKKNWVTVSRRDRYCLCFECQRPELEKEIKDPEMKKFFDIPEEFYQRNMFLRNIKSSYLKFGSLTQPQKDAFMKTVEKFREEAKE
;
A
#
# COMPACT_ATOMS: atom_id res chain seq x y z
N MET A 1 22.02 -1.26 -1.83
CA MET A 1 20.65 -1.36 -2.37
C MET A 1 20.01 -2.65 -1.84
N PRO A 2 18.75 -2.62 -1.37
CA PRO A 2 18.05 -3.85 -1.03
C PRO A 2 17.86 -4.69 -2.30
N VAL A 3 18.31 -5.94 -2.29
CA VAL A 3 18.07 -6.87 -3.40
C VAL A 3 16.58 -7.20 -3.42
N LEU A 4 15.93 -6.96 -4.54
CA LEU A 4 14.53 -7.28 -4.77
C LEU A 4 14.45 -8.68 -5.39
N PHE A 5 13.63 -9.53 -4.79
CA PHE A 5 13.39 -10.90 -5.24
C PHE A 5 11.95 -11.05 -5.69
N LYS A 6 11.69 -11.94 -6.66
CA LYS A 6 10.33 -12.30 -7.05
C LYS A 6 9.88 -13.50 -6.23
N THR A 7 8.83 -13.30 -5.43
CA THR A 7 8.25 -14.37 -4.60
C THR A 7 6.76 -14.48 -4.90
N LYS A 8 6.23 -15.70 -4.80
CA LYS A 8 4.78 -15.93 -4.91
C LYS A 8 4.05 -15.35 -3.70
N CYS A 9 2.86 -14.80 -3.92
CA CYS A 9 2.00 -14.31 -2.84
C CYS A 9 1.75 -15.41 -1.78
N SER A 10 1.91 -15.07 -0.51
CA SER A 10 1.77 -16.01 0.62
C SER A 10 0.35 -16.57 0.75
N ARG A 11 -0.67 -15.83 0.27
CA ARG A 11 -2.09 -16.22 0.37
C ARG A 11 -2.57 -17.00 -0.85
N CYS A 12 -2.41 -16.47 -2.07
CA CYS A 12 -2.89 -17.13 -3.28
C CYS A 12 -1.87 -18.08 -3.94
N LYS A 13 -0.57 -17.93 -3.66
CA LYS A 13 0.55 -18.69 -4.27
C LYS A 13 0.60 -18.66 -5.82
N LYS A 14 -0.22 -17.84 -6.47
CA LYS A 14 -0.35 -17.73 -7.93
C LYS A 14 0.39 -16.50 -8.47
N ASN A 15 0.17 -15.35 -7.85
CA ASN A 15 0.72 -14.08 -8.35
C ASN A 15 2.15 -13.86 -7.86
N TRP A 16 3.01 -13.40 -8.75
CA TRP A 16 4.38 -12.99 -8.46
C TRP A 16 4.41 -11.55 -7.93
N VAL A 17 5.14 -11.34 -6.84
CA VAL A 17 5.32 -10.02 -6.22
C VAL A 17 6.80 -9.76 -6.03
N THR A 18 7.25 -8.55 -6.34
CA THR A 18 8.62 -8.08 -6.07
C THR A 18 8.74 -7.67 -4.61
N VAL A 19 9.62 -8.33 -3.86
CA VAL A 19 9.70 -8.22 -2.41
C VAL A 19 11.15 -8.11 -1.97
N SER A 20 11.41 -7.37 -0.90
CA SER A 20 12.74 -7.37 -0.29
C SER A 20 12.90 -8.61 0.60
N ARG A 21 14.14 -8.99 0.91
CA ARG A 21 14.41 -10.13 1.82
C ARG A 21 13.83 -9.93 3.24
N ARG A 22 13.48 -8.70 3.64
CA ARG A 22 12.83 -8.39 4.92
C ARG A 22 11.33 -8.67 4.91
N ASP A 23 10.71 -8.67 3.75
CA ASP A 23 9.27 -8.84 3.61
C ASP A 23 8.93 -10.33 3.72
N ARG A 24 8.68 -10.79 4.96
CA ARG A 24 8.34 -12.19 5.24
C ARG A 24 6.92 -12.56 4.81
N TYR A 25 6.00 -11.59 4.72
CA TYR A 25 4.60 -11.82 4.37
C TYR A 25 4.19 -10.97 3.18
N CYS A 26 4.05 -11.60 2.02
CA CYS A 26 3.90 -10.92 0.74
C CYS A 26 2.49 -11.16 0.18
N LEU A 27 1.71 -10.09 0.00
CA LEU A 27 0.34 -10.17 -0.50
C LEU A 27 0.21 -9.52 -1.88
N CYS A 28 -0.48 -10.20 -2.79
CA CYS A 28 -0.89 -9.60 -4.06
C CYS A 28 -2.04 -8.59 -3.85
N PHE A 29 -2.20 -7.69 -4.81
CA PHE A 29 -3.26 -6.67 -4.81
C PHE A 29 -4.65 -7.28 -4.58
N GLU A 30 -4.97 -8.35 -5.31
CA GLU A 30 -6.25 -9.06 -5.22
C GLU A 30 -6.54 -9.63 -3.83
N CYS A 31 -5.53 -10.19 -3.16
CA CYS A 31 -5.67 -10.72 -1.80
C CYS A 31 -5.81 -9.63 -0.74
N GLN A 32 -5.36 -8.41 -1.05
CA GLN A 32 -5.37 -7.27 -0.14
C GLN A 32 -6.60 -6.37 -0.36
N ARG A 33 -7.22 -6.43 -1.54
CA ARG A 33 -8.48 -5.74 -1.89
C ARG A 33 -9.59 -5.84 -0.83
N PRO A 34 -9.96 -7.03 -0.31
CA PRO A 34 -11.03 -7.14 0.69
C PRO A 34 -10.69 -6.45 2.02
N GLU A 35 -9.40 -6.25 2.31
CA GLU A 35 -9.00 -5.46 3.48
C GLU A 35 -9.04 -3.95 3.20
N LEU A 36 -8.90 -3.52 1.94
CA LEU A 36 -8.87 -2.12 1.52
C LEU A 36 -10.26 -1.52 1.23
N GLU A 37 -11.25 -2.37 0.91
CA GLU A 37 -12.65 -1.98 0.65
C GLU A 37 -13.44 -1.70 1.93
N LYS A 38 -12.85 -1.90 3.12
CA LYS A 38 -13.52 -1.56 4.39
C LYS A 38 -13.75 -0.05 4.52
N GLU A 39 -14.90 0.31 5.07
CA GLU A 39 -15.33 1.70 5.20
C GLU A 39 -14.43 2.50 6.16
N ILE A 40 -14.00 3.67 5.71
CA ILE A 40 -13.31 4.67 6.54
C ILE A 40 -14.37 5.61 7.09
N LYS A 41 -14.54 5.63 8.42
CA LYS A 41 -15.53 6.48 9.09
C LYS A 41 -15.10 7.94 9.17
N ASP A 42 -13.80 8.21 9.20
CA ASP A 42 -13.26 9.57 9.33
C ASP A 42 -13.21 10.29 7.97
N PRO A 43 -13.87 11.45 7.80
CA PRO A 43 -13.93 12.15 6.52
C PRO A 43 -12.58 12.71 6.06
N GLU A 44 -11.71 13.09 7.00
CA GLU A 44 -10.35 13.56 6.69
C GLU A 44 -9.48 12.44 6.12
N MET A 45 -9.53 11.25 6.75
CA MET A 45 -8.78 10.08 6.28
C MET A 45 -9.35 9.55 4.98
N LYS A 46 -10.66 9.67 4.76
CA LYS A 46 -11.29 9.33 3.47
C LYS A 46 -10.70 10.15 2.33
N LYS A 47 -10.54 11.47 2.50
CA LYS A 47 -9.87 12.34 1.51
C LYS A 47 -8.38 12.01 1.36
N PHE A 48 -7.71 11.67 2.47
CA PHE A 48 -6.29 11.31 2.44
C PHE A 48 -6.01 10.05 1.64
N PHE A 49 -6.91 9.07 1.71
CA PHE A 49 -6.84 7.82 0.96
C PHE A 49 -7.58 7.86 -0.39
N ASP A 50 -8.02 9.04 -0.83
CA ASP A 50 -8.66 9.23 -2.14
C ASP A 50 -7.60 9.35 -3.24
N ILE A 51 -7.07 8.19 -3.65
CA ILE A 51 -5.97 8.07 -4.61
C ILE A 51 -6.39 7.08 -5.70
N PRO A 52 -6.01 7.32 -6.97
CA PRO A 52 -6.24 6.37 -8.05
C PRO A 52 -5.76 4.95 -7.72
N GLU A 53 -6.57 3.96 -8.12
CA GLU A 53 -6.33 2.54 -7.84
C GLU A 53 -4.98 2.03 -8.38
N GLU A 54 -4.50 2.64 -9.47
CA GLU A 54 -3.19 2.35 -10.08
C GLU A 54 -2.03 2.53 -9.09
N PHE A 55 -2.10 3.53 -8.21
CA PHE A 55 -1.06 3.80 -7.22
C PHE A 55 -1.02 2.67 -6.18
N TYR A 56 -2.19 2.17 -5.78
CA TYR A 56 -2.29 1.01 -4.91
C TYR A 56 -1.80 -0.27 -5.57
N GLN A 57 -2.01 -0.44 -6.88
CA GLN A 57 -1.49 -1.59 -7.61
C GLN A 57 0.04 -1.58 -7.67
N ARG A 58 0.63 -0.42 -8.03
CA ARG A 58 2.08 -0.26 -8.18
C ARG A 58 2.83 -0.38 -6.85
N ASN A 59 2.29 0.17 -5.76
CA ASN A 59 3.03 0.27 -4.51
C ASN A 59 2.39 -0.53 -3.35
N MET A 60 3.15 -1.50 -2.82
CA MET A 60 2.78 -2.27 -1.63
C MET A 60 2.74 -1.41 -0.36
N PHE A 61 3.58 -0.37 -0.25
CA PHE A 61 3.63 0.52 0.91
C PHE A 61 2.31 1.28 1.13
N LEU A 62 1.74 1.86 0.06
CA LEU A 62 0.46 2.59 0.14
C LEU A 62 -0.67 1.68 0.61
N ARG A 63 -0.68 0.43 0.13
CA ARG A 63 -1.63 -0.60 0.58
C ARG A 63 -1.45 -0.96 2.05
N ASN A 64 -0.20 -1.09 2.50
CA ASN A 64 0.10 -1.43 3.89
C ASN A 64 -0.32 -0.31 4.85
N ILE A 65 -0.13 0.96 4.49
CA ILE A 65 -0.59 2.10 5.30
C ILE A 65 -2.10 2.10 5.44
N LYS A 66 -2.83 1.95 4.33
CA LYS A 66 -4.29 1.89 4.35
C LYS A 66 -4.80 0.68 5.17
N SER A 67 -4.19 -0.50 5.00
CA SER A 67 -4.51 -1.68 5.80
C SER A 67 -4.22 -1.48 7.29
N SER A 68 -3.12 -0.81 7.63
CA SER A 68 -2.75 -0.52 9.02
C SER A 68 -3.76 0.43 9.66
N TYR A 69 -4.14 1.50 8.95
CA TYR A 69 -5.17 2.43 9.43
C TYR A 69 -6.52 1.72 9.64
N LEU A 70 -6.93 0.83 8.73
CA LEU A 70 -8.17 0.06 8.89
C LEU A 70 -8.13 -0.94 10.05
N LYS A 71 -6.95 -1.42 10.46
CA LYS A 71 -6.77 -2.34 11.59
C LYS A 71 -6.67 -1.62 12.93
N PHE A 72 -5.94 -0.51 12.98
CA PHE A 72 -5.58 0.19 14.21
C PHE A 72 -6.38 1.48 14.44
N GLY A 73 -7.14 1.96 13.45
CA GLY A 73 -7.95 3.18 13.53
C GLY A 73 -7.15 4.48 13.65
N SER A 74 -5.81 4.42 13.57
CA SER A 74 -4.94 5.57 13.76
C SER A 74 -3.66 5.45 12.94
N LEU A 75 -3.09 6.61 12.60
CA LEU A 75 -1.82 6.76 11.89
C LEU A 75 -0.97 7.77 12.63
N THR A 76 0.32 7.47 12.79
CA THR A 76 1.27 8.42 13.37
C THR A 76 1.61 9.51 12.36
N GLN A 77 1.95 10.72 12.85
CA GLN A 77 2.39 11.84 12.01
C GLN A 77 3.49 11.46 11.01
N PRO A 78 4.56 10.73 11.38
CA PRO A 78 5.57 10.30 10.42
C PRO A 78 5.04 9.34 9.34
N GLN A 79 4.03 8.51 9.65
CA GLN A 79 3.40 7.66 8.64
C GLN A 79 2.59 8.48 7.63
N LYS A 80 1.90 9.53 8.08
CA LYS A 80 1.17 10.46 7.20
C LYS A 80 2.12 11.22 6.28
N ASP A 81 3.22 11.75 6.82
CA ASP A 81 4.24 12.46 6.03
C ASP A 81 4.90 11.55 4.99
N ALA A 82 5.28 10.33 5.38
CA ALA A 82 5.87 9.35 4.47
C ALA A 82 4.89 8.94 3.36
N PHE A 83 3.60 8.81 3.68
CA PHE A 83 2.57 8.53 2.68
C PHE A 83 2.43 9.68 1.69
N MET A 84 2.31 10.92 2.16
CA MET A 84 2.17 12.10 1.29
C MET A 84 3.36 12.23 0.33
N LYS A 85 4.59 12.14 0.85
CA LYS A 85 5.82 12.15 0.03
C LYS A 85 5.85 11.05 -1.00
N THR A 86 5.35 9.86 -0.66
CA THR A 86 5.29 8.74 -1.59
C THR A 86 4.30 9.04 -2.70
N VAL A 87 3.10 9.53 -2.36
CA VAL A 87 2.06 9.89 -3.34
C VAL A 87 2.52 11.02 -4.26
N GLU A 88 3.20 12.03 -3.73
CA GLU A 88 3.79 13.11 -4.54
C GLU A 88 4.78 12.56 -5.56
N LYS A 89 5.72 11.70 -5.14
CA LYS A 89 6.66 11.04 -6.07
C LYS A 89 5.96 10.28 -7.19
N PHE A 90 4.92 9.50 -6.90
CA PHE A 90 4.17 8.80 -7.93
C PHE A 90 3.39 9.75 -8.86
N ARG A 91 2.94 10.91 -8.36
CA ARG A 91 2.30 11.94 -9.19
C ARG A 91 3.30 12.64 -10.10
N GLU A 92 4.52 12.84 -9.64
CA GLU A 92 5.63 13.38 -10.44
C GLU A 92 6.05 12.37 -11.52
N GLU A 93 6.28 11.11 -11.15
CA GLU A 93 6.58 10.01 -12.08
C GLU A 93 5.46 9.74 -13.12
N ALA A 94 4.22 10.16 -12.84
CA ALA A 94 3.11 10.04 -13.80
C ALA A 94 2.99 11.24 -14.75
N LYS A 95 3.70 12.34 -14.48
CA LYS A 95 3.74 13.54 -15.33
C LYS A 95 4.95 13.58 -16.28
N GLU A 96 6.00 12.83 -15.97
CA GLU A 96 7.12 12.53 -16.88
C GLU A 96 6.76 11.40 -17.87
#